data_AF-A0A832CMX0-F1
#
_entry.id   AF-A0A832CMX0-F1
#
_cell.length_a   1.000
_cell.length_b   1.000
_cell.length_c   1.000
_cell.angle_alpha   90.00
_cell.angle_beta   90.00
_cell.angle_gamma   90.00
#
_symmetry.space_group_name_H-M   'P 1'
#
loop_
_entity.id
_entity.type
_entity.pdbx_description
1 polymer ?
#
loop_
_entity_poly.entity_id
_entity_poly.type
_entity_poly.pdbx_seq_one_letter_code
_entity_poly.pdbx_strand_id
1 'polypeptide(L)'
;AIEKGIKFLEANPGGGVGPLCLAALTLVKNGAGPEHAVVQRAVSTVQAEVASGPENVRADIYSTSVAIMFLVALDPKLYRYEIEKLVKSLHRRQKEQGAWGYPEGHQTGGKTCDSSMTQFAVLALFEAAEYAEIRTDPAIWERVMVWLIRTQDPSGSFGYQGTVSTGKIGERVKQSGSRHSMSIAGACSVYICRDQLGLAPLKKAANDETPDALRLVETEAQKRARVKTKLDEKLINRCRGDVNRWLKDNFEIEKPEGWLHYYLYGLERYQTLLEAEGTTVLKSNWYHLGAKLLLSTQKEDGSWEGNAGNPAETCFAVLFLLRSMKKSLSRSAERFPEGLLAAGRGIPPAQDVRVRSGQVTPRPLDDLAQSLALLQSPALPGQEAQRAAALETLEDLAQRGEREQIAAHAEALDRLTKASQPEVRLAAVKALGRGRSFEHVPALIDRLEDADLEVVLAAREALVAISRRSDAFGFDPQGSATARQAAIEKWHEWYRAVCPDAQSE
;
A
#
# COMPACT_ATOMS: atom_id res chain seq x y z
N ALA A 1 -15.01 5.87 9.02
CA ALA A 1 -14.14 5.30 10.06
C ALA A 1 -12.77 5.94 10.09
N ILE A 2 -12.02 5.93 8.98
CA ILE A 2 -10.68 6.56 8.87
C ILE A 2 -10.69 8.00 9.42
N GLU A 3 -11.59 8.86 8.93
CA GLU A 3 -11.69 10.26 9.38
C GLU A 3 -11.90 10.41 10.89
N LYS A 4 -12.69 9.54 11.52
CA LYS A 4 -12.90 9.56 12.97
C LYS A 4 -11.61 9.16 13.71
N GLY A 5 -10.91 8.13 13.22
CA GLY A 5 -9.61 7.72 13.78
C GLY A 5 -8.54 8.81 13.62
N ILE A 6 -8.55 9.53 12.50
CA ILE A 6 -7.67 10.67 12.26
C ILE A 6 -7.93 11.80 13.27
N LYS A 7 -9.20 12.19 13.46
CA LYS A 7 -9.57 13.18 14.49
C LYS A 7 -9.15 12.76 15.90
N PHE A 8 -9.29 11.48 16.23
CA PHE A 8 -8.81 10.95 17.51
C PHE A 8 -7.29 11.10 17.65
N LEU A 9 -6.52 10.79 16.60
CA LEU A 9 -5.05 10.88 16.60
C LEU A 9 -4.55 12.34 16.61
N GLU A 10 -5.29 13.27 16.02
CA GLU A 10 -4.99 14.71 16.11
C GLU A 10 -5.09 15.21 17.55
N ALA A 11 -6.12 14.75 18.28
CA ALA A 11 -6.33 15.09 19.69
C ALA A 11 -5.42 14.29 20.64
N ASN A 12 -5.12 13.03 20.32
CA ASN A 12 -4.41 12.08 21.18
C ASN A 12 -3.20 11.43 20.49
N PRO A 13 -2.23 12.20 19.96
CA PRO A 13 -1.10 11.67 19.19
C PRO A 13 -0.06 10.91 20.04
N GLY A 14 -0.23 10.84 21.36
CA GLY A 14 0.75 10.28 22.29
C GLY A 14 1.97 11.18 22.53
N GLY A 15 2.83 10.74 23.46
CA GLY A 15 4.06 11.41 23.85
C GLY A 15 5.31 10.55 23.59
N GLY A 16 6.48 11.19 23.53
CA GLY A 16 7.74 10.53 23.17
C GLY A 16 7.87 10.25 21.66
N VAL A 17 9.05 9.78 21.23
CA VAL A 17 9.37 9.58 19.81
C VAL A 17 8.42 8.57 19.16
N GLY A 18 8.25 7.37 19.74
CA GLY A 18 7.49 6.28 19.11
C GLY A 18 6.01 6.59 18.87
N PRO A 19 5.19 6.81 19.92
CA PRO A 19 3.77 7.08 19.76
C PRO A 19 3.49 8.29 18.86
N LEU A 20 4.24 9.38 19.04
CA LEU A 20 4.07 10.61 18.27
C LEU A 20 4.41 10.42 16.79
N CYS A 21 5.54 9.76 16.48
CA CYS A 21 5.91 9.47 15.10
C CYS A 21 4.94 8.47 14.46
N LEU A 22 4.34 7.54 15.22
CA LEU A 22 3.36 6.61 14.68
C LEU A 22 2.06 7.34 14.31
N ALA A 23 1.59 8.23 15.17
CA ALA A 23 0.45 9.09 14.86
C ALA A 23 0.74 9.99 13.64
N ALA A 24 1.91 10.64 13.62
CA ALA A 24 2.32 11.49 12.50
C ALA A 24 2.46 10.71 11.18
N LEU A 25 3.03 9.49 11.20
CA LEU A 25 3.08 8.59 10.05
C LEU A 25 1.68 8.28 9.53
N THR A 26 0.75 7.92 10.42
CA THR A 26 -0.65 7.65 10.05
C THR A 26 -1.31 8.87 9.40
N LEU A 27 -1.12 10.05 9.97
CA LEU A 27 -1.64 11.32 9.43
C LEU A 27 -1.07 11.60 8.03
N VAL A 28 0.25 11.44 7.84
CA VAL A 28 0.93 11.63 6.55
C VAL A 28 0.44 10.63 5.51
N LYS A 29 0.25 9.35 5.87
CA LYS A 29 -0.32 8.32 4.96
C LYS A 29 -1.79 8.59 4.62
N ASN A 30 -2.47 9.44 5.40
CA ASN A 30 -3.81 9.95 5.12
C ASN A 30 -3.81 11.32 4.39
N GLY A 31 -2.64 11.87 4.05
CA GLY A 31 -2.51 13.10 3.26
C GLY A 31 -2.16 14.36 4.04
N ALA A 32 -1.85 14.26 5.34
CA ALA A 32 -1.35 15.42 6.09
C ALA A 32 0.04 15.86 5.57
N GLY A 33 0.19 17.17 5.37
CA GLY A 33 1.44 17.80 4.90
C GLY A 33 2.36 18.28 6.02
N PRO A 34 3.50 18.91 5.67
CA PRO A 34 4.51 19.38 6.64
C PRO A 34 3.99 20.47 7.58
N GLU A 35 2.94 21.20 7.22
CA GLU A 35 2.32 22.26 8.06
C GLU A 35 1.39 21.72 9.15
N HIS A 36 1.14 20.41 9.19
CA HIS A 36 0.25 19.83 10.19
C HIS A 36 0.93 19.83 11.59
N ALA A 37 0.23 20.34 12.61
CA ALA A 37 0.82 20.56 13.94
C ALA A 37 1.44 19.29 14.58
N VAL A 38 0.76 18.14 14.48
CA VAL A 38 1.29 16.85 14.97
C VAL A 38 2.55 16.42 14.19
N VAL A 39 2.59 16.70 12.88
CA VAL A 39 3.72 16.37 12.00
C VAL A 39 4.93 17.23 12.37
N GLN A 40 4.77 18.55 12.50
CA GLN A 40 5.83 19.46 12.93
C GLN A 40 6.39 19.10 14.31
N ARG A 41 5.51 18.73 15.24
CA ARG A 41 5.92 18.29 16.57
C ARG A 41 6.71 16.98 16.52
N ALA A 42 6.30 16.03 15.69
CA ALA A 42 7.02 14.78 15.49
C ALA A 42 8.41 15.03 14.87
N VAL A 43 8.51 15.87 13.84
CA VAL A 43 9.79 16.28 13.23
C VAL A 43 10.72 16.88 14.28
N SER A 44 10.25 17.87 15.03
CA SER A 44 11.04 18.55 16.07
C SER A 44 11.53 17.56 17.14
N THR A 45 10.68 16.60 17.51
CA THR A 45 11.03 15.56 18.49
C THR A 45 12.12 14.63 17.95
N VAL A 46 12.03 14.22 16.68
CA VAL A 46 13.08 13.40 16.05
C VAL A 46 14.39 14.16 15.91
N GLN A 47 14.34 15.44 15.53
CA GLN A 47 15.52 16.30 15.42
C GLN A 47 16.26 16.42 16.75
N ALA A 48 15.52 16.61 17.85
CA ALA A 48 16.09 16.62 19.21
C ALA A 48 16.73 15.26 19.56
N GLU A 49 16.07 14.15 19.22
CA GLU A 49 16.55 12.79 19.47
C GLU A 49 17.89 12.50 18.78
N VAL A 50 18.06 12.95 17.53
CA VAL A 50 19.27 12.69 16.74
C VAL A 50 20.36 13.75 16.90
N ALA A 51 20.09 14.83 17.64
CA ALA A 51 21.02 15.96 17.80
C ALA A 51 22.38 15.53 18.34
N SER A 52 22.39 14.62 19.32
CA SER A 52 23.61 14.12 19.97
C SER A 52 24.35 13.04 19.19
N GLY A 53 23.95 12.77 17.94
CA GLY A 53 24.59 11.76 17.11
C GLY A 53 23.97 10.37 17.26
N PRO A 54 24.24 9.44 16.33
CA PRO A 54 23.44 8.24 16.21
C PRO A 54 23.71 7.16 17.30
N GLU A 55 24.76 7.31 18.10
CA GLU A 55 25.10 6.49 19.27
C GLU A 55 24.29 6.88 20.50
N ASN A 56 23.78 8.11 20.51
CA ASN A 56 23.08 8.69 21.65
C ASN A 56 21.56 8.68 21.46
N VAL A 57 21.06 8.05 20.39
CA VAL A 57 19.62 7.80 20.20
C VAL A 57 19.14 6.86 21.31
N ARG A 58 18.29 7.41 22.19
CA ARG A 58 17.69 6.76 23.35
C ARG A 58 16.39 6.03 22.99
N ALA A 59 15.71 6.48 21.95
CA ALA A 59 14.52 5.84 21.40
C ALA A 59 14.77 4.35 21.14
N ASP A 60 13.85 3.48 21.56
CA ASP A 60 13.95 2.03 21.34
C ASP A 60 13.84 1.66 19.84
N ILE A 61 13.95 0.37 19.52
CA ILE A 61 13.93 -0.08 18.12
C ILE A 61 12.59 0.25 17.44
N TYR A 62 11.46 0.12 18.14
CA TYR A 62 10.15 0.49 17.60
C TYR A 62 10.10 1.98 17.26
N SER A 63 10.45 2.82 18.22
CA SER A 63 10.40 4.27 18.12
C SER A 63 11.35 4.78 17.04
N THR A 64 12.56 4.23 16.99
CA THR A 64 13.56 4.57 15.95
C THR A 64 13.05 4.19 14.56
N SER A 65 12.50 2.98 14.42
CA SER A 65 12.00 2.47 13.15
C SER A 65 10.80 3.26 12.64
N VAL A 66 9.86 3.59 13.53
CA VAL A 66 8.70 4.41 13.20
C VAL A 66 9.12 5.83 12.83
N ALA A 67 10.10 6.42 13.52
CA ALA A 67 10.65 7.73 13.16
C ALA A 67 11.25 7.74 11.74
N ILE A 68 11.98 6.68 11.35
CA ILE A 68 12.48 6.50 9.98
C ILE A 68 11.31 6.46 8.99
N MET A 69 10.36 5.54 9.17
CA MET A 69 9.22 5.39 8.26
C MET A 69 8.40 6.69 8.15
N PHE A 70 8.23 7.42 9.26
CA PHE A 70 7.57 8.72 9.28
C PHE A 70 8.30 9.75 8.40
N LEU A 71 9.59 9.97 8.63
CA LEU A 71 10.37 10.96 7.88
C LEU A 71 10.46 10.59 6.40
N VAL A 72 10.61 9.30 6.08
CA VAL A 72 10.59 8.78 4.72
C VAL A 72 9.24 9.04 4.04
N ALA A 73 8.13 8.82 4.75
CA ALA A 73 6.80 9.07 4.22
C ALA A 73 6.52 10.57 4.01
N LEU A 74 7.07 11.42 4.88
CA LEU A 74 6.91 12.88 4.81
C LEU A 74 7.73 13.46 3.65
N ASP A 75 9.06 13.45 3.78
CA ASP A 75 9.98 13.93 2.75
C ASP A 75 11.40 13.33 2.97
N PRO A 76 11.75 12.28 2.21
CA PRO A 76 13.02 11.58 2.41
C PRO A 76 14.24 12.40 1.95
N LYS A 77 14.05 13.41 1.08
CA LYS A 77 15.13 14.29 0.63
C LYS A 77 15.41 15.35 1.68
N LEU A 78 14.36 16.00 2.19
CA LEU A 78 14.48 17.04 3.21
C LEU A 78 15.06 16.50 4.53
N TYR A 79 14.57 15.33 4.98
CA TYR A 79 14.96 14.74 6.27
C TYR A 79 16.05 13.67 6.15
N ARG A 80 16.80 13.68 5.05
CA ARG A 80 17.84 12.67 4.79
C ARG A 80 18.84 12.56 5.95
N TYR A 81 19.23 13.70 6.53
CA TYR A 81 20.20 13.75 7.63
C TYR A 81 19.73 12.99 8.87
N GLU A 82 18.49 13.21 9.29
CA GLU A 82 17.87 12.55 10.41
C GLU A 82 17.67 11.06 10.13
N ILE A 83 17.21 10.71 8.92
CA ILE A 83 17.03 9.31 8.50
C ILE A 83 18.36 8.56 8.54
N GLU A 84 19.45 9.12 7.99
CA GLU A 84 20.78 8.49 8.00
C GLU A 84 21.29 8.24 9.43
N LYS A 85 21.05 9.17 10.36
CA LYS A 85 21.40 8.98 11.77
C LYS A 85 20.60 7.84 12.39
N LEU A 86 19.28 7.83 12.20
CA LEU A 86 18.43 6.76 12.76
C LEU A 86 18.78 5.39 12.17
N VAL A 87 19.05 5.30 10.86
CA VAL A 87 19.51 4.08 10.19
C VAL A 87 20.85 3.61 10.77
N LYS A 88 21.84 4.51 10.93
CA LYS A 88 23.11 4.19 11.60
C LYS A 88 22.91 3.71 13.05
N SER A 89 21.89 4.23 13.74
CA SER A 89 21.53 3.78 15.08
C SER A 89 20.94 2.37 15.08
N LEU A 90 20.09 2.02 14.09
CA LEU A 90 19.59 0.65 13.93
C LEU A 90 20.71 -0.33 13.59
N HIS A 91 21.60 0.01 12.67
CA HIS A 91 22.75 -0.84 12.29
C HIS A 91 23.61 -1.17 13.51
N ARG A 92 23.93 -0.18 14.34
CA ARG A 92 24.73 -0.39 15.56
C ARG A 92 24.05 -1.25 16.62
N ARG A 93 22.72 -1.33 16.59
CA ARG A 93 21.91 -2.08 17.56
C ARG A 93 21.47 -3.45 17.03
N GLN A 94 21.91 -3.87 15.83
CA GLN A 94 21.69 -5.23 15.36
C GLN A 94 22.53 -6.19 16.22
N LYS A 95 21.86 -7.06 16.97
CA LYS A 95 22.50 -7.95 17.95
C LYS A 95 23.29 -9.03 17.24
N GLU A 96 24.22 -9.69 17.92
CA GLU A 96 25.10 -10.73 17.34
C GLU A 96 24.33 -11.85 16.61
N GLN A 97 23.13 -12.20 17.11
CA GLN A 97 22.27 -13.21 16.50
C GLN A 97 21.74 -12.81 15.10
N GLY A 98 21.82 -11.53 14.73
CA GLY A 98 21.48 -11.05 13.39
C GLY A 98 20.19 -10.25 13.27
N ALA A 99 19.48 -10.03 14.38
CA ALA A 99 18.20 -9.36 14.40
C ALA A 99 18.16 -8.31 15.53
N TRP A 100 16.97 -7.78 15.84
CA TRP A 100 16.80 -6.75 16.88
C TRP A 100 15.93 -7.27 18.02
N GLY A 101 16.14 -6.69 19.19
CA GLY A 101 15.36 -6.98 20.39
C GLY A 101 15.71 -5.98 21.48
N TYR A 102 15.27 -6.27 22.69
CA TYR A 102 15.54 -5.44 23.86
C TYR A 102 17.04 -5.25 24.13
N PRO A 103 17.43 -4.11 24.75
CA PRO A 103 18.81 -3.87 25.17
C PRO A 103 19.26 -4.91 26.19
N GLU A 104 20.57 -5.13 26.30
CA GLU A 104 21.16 -6.21 27.10
C GLU A 104 20.73 -6.20 28.59
N GLY A 105 20.54 -5.01 29.17
CA GLY A 105 20.05 -4.85 30.54
C GLY A 105 18.56 -5.17 30.76
N HIS A 106 17.80 -5.52 29.73
CA HIS A 106 16.39 -5.88 29.85
C HIS A 106 16.20 -7.26 30.47
N GLN A 107 15.51 -7.32 31.61
CA GLN A 107 15.44 -8.49 32.50
C GLN A 107 15.01 -9.79 31.82
N THR A 108 14.08 -9.73 30.85
CA THR A 108 13.45 -10.92 30.25
C THR A 108 13.76 -11.12 28.77
N GLY A 109 14.43 -10.16 28.12
CA GLY A 109 14.57 -10.12 26.65
C GLY A 109 15.92 -9.59 26.15
N GLY A 110 16.81 -9.18 27.05
CA GLY A 110 18.09 -8.58 26.68
C GLY A 110 19.07 -9.53 26.01
N LYS A 111 18.87 -10.85 26.11
CA LYS A 111 19.75 -11.87 25.51
C LYS A 111 19.27 -12.42 24.16
N THR A 112 18.04 -12.09 23.77
CA THR A 112 17.39 -12.63 22.57
C THR A 112 17.04 -11.50 21.58
N CYS A 113 16.71 -11.87 20.36
CA CYS A 113 16.02 -10.98 19.42
C CYS A 113 14.54 -11.34 19.40
N ASP A 114 13.70 -10.42 18.96
CA ASP A 114 12.28 -10.69 18.78
C ASP A 114 11.74 -10.34 17.40
N SER A 115 10.72 -11.07 16.99
CA SER A 115 10.16 -10.98 15.64
C SER A 115 9.48 -9.63 15.36
N SER A 116 9.03 -8.92 16.40
CA SER A 116 8.29 -7.67 16.25
C SER A 116 9.23 -6.47 16.08
N MET A 117 10.20 -6.28 16.97
CA MET A 117 11.25 -5.26 16.84
C MET A 117 12.03 -5.47 15.54
N THR A 118 12.27 -6.73 15.16
CA THR A 118 12.91 -7.08 13.88
C THR A 118 12.07 -6.66 12.69
N GLN A 119 10.75 -6.91 12.68
CA GLN A 119 9.89 -6.47 11.59
C GLN A 119 9.92 -4.95 11.43
N PHE A 120 9.86 -4.19 12.52
CA PHE A 120 9.92 -2.73 12.46
C PHE A 120 11.26 -2.23 11.91
N ALA A 121 12.38 -2.79 12.39
CA ALA A 121 13.70 -2.44 11.86
C ALA A 121 13.82 -2.78 10.37
N VAL A 122 13.34 -3.96 9.95
CA VAL A 122 13.32 -4.40 8.55
C VAL A 122 12.48 -3.46 7.68
N LEU A 123 11.28 -3.09 8.11
CA LEU A 123 10.42 -2.13 7.40
C LEU A 123 11.08 -0.76 7.27
N ALA A 124 11.67 -0.25 8.35
CA ALA A 124 12.34 1.04 8.35
C ALA A 124 13.56 1.07 7.42
N LEU A 125 14.40 0.03 7.46
CA LEU A 125 15.57 -0.09 6.59
C LEU A 125 15.17 -0.27 5.13
N PHE A 126 14.08 -1.01 4.86
CA PHE A 126 13.53 -1.17 3.52
C PHE A 126 13.02 0.15 2.97
N GLU A 127 12.17 0.87 3.73
CA GLU A 127 11.67 2.17 3.28
C GLU A 127 12.80 3.20 3.10
N ALA A 128 13.81 3.20 3.98
CA ALA A 128 14.97 4.07 3.83
C ALA A 128 15.82 3.72 2.58
N ALA A 129 15.99 2.43 2.29
CA ALA A 129 16.72 1.99 1.10
C ALA A 129 15.98 2.35 -0.19
N GLU A 130 14.68 2.06 -0.25
CA GLU A 130 13.88 2.26 -1.47
C GLU A 130 13.53 3.72 -1.72
N TYR A 131 13.23 4.50 -0.69
CA TYR A 131 12.64 5.84 -0.86
C TYR A 131 13.56 6.99 -0.46
N ALA A 132 14.55 6.73 0.40
CA ALA A 132 15.56 7.71 0.77
C ALA A 132 16.93 7.41 0.13
N GLU A 133 17.07 6.33 -0.65
CA GLU A 133 18.33 5.91 -1.26
C GLU A 133 19.48 5.76 -0.24
N ILE A 134 19.12 5.44 1.01
CA ILE A 134 20.09 5.16 2.07
C ILE A 134 20.35 3.66 2.04
N ARG A 135 21.38 3.27 1.29
CA ARG A 135 21.74 1.86 1.14
C ARG A 135 22.12 1.23 2.48
N THR A 136 21.53 0.07 2.73
CA THR A 136 21.87 -0.78 3.88
C THR A 136 22.95 -1.77 3.47
N ASP A 137 23.91 -2.03 4.35
CA ASP A 137 24.96 -3.04 4.10
C ASP A 137 24.27 -4.40 3.88
N PRO A 138 24.57 -5.10 2.78
CA PRO A 138 23.99 -6.41 2.49
C PRO A 138 24.12 -7.44 3.62
N ALA A 139 25.20 -7.37 4.41
CA ALA A 139 25.41 -8.25 5.55
C ALA A 139 24.31 -8.10 6.61
N ILE A 140 23.70 -6.92 6.75
CA ILE A 140 22.56 -6.70 7.67
C ILE A 140 21.41 -7.62 7.26
N TRP A 141 21.03 -7.62 5.98
CA TRP A 141 19.93 -8.42 5.44
C TRP A 141 20.21 -9.92 5.52
N GLU A 142 21.43 -10.35 5.20
CA GLU A 142 21.83 -11.76 5.31
C GLU A 142 21.69 -12.27 6.75
N ARG A 143 22.13 -11.46 7.73
CA ARG A 143 22.05 -11.81 9.14
C ARG A 143 20.62 -11.88 9.65
N VAL A 144 19.73 -11.00 9.18
CA VAL A 144 18.29 -11.09 9.48
C VAL A 144 17.71 -12.37 8.89
N MET A 145 18.02 -12.68 7.63
CA MET A 145 17.52 -13.90 6.98
C MET A 145 18.01 -15.18 7.67
N VAL A 146 19.29 -15.22 8.06
CA VAL A 146 19.84 -16.33 8.85
C VAL A 146 19.11 -16.47 10.18
N TRP A 147 18.87 -15.36 10.88
CA TRP A 147 18.13 -15.37 12.14
C TRP A 147 16.72 -15.94 11.94
N LEU A 148 15.97 -15.44 10.95
CA LEU A 148 14.63 -15.94 10.60
C LEU A 148 14.62 -17.44 10.30
N ILE A 149 15.57 -17.95 9.49
CA ILE A 149 15.65 -19.39 9.19
C ILE A 149 15.91 -20.22 10.45
N ARG A 150 16.76 -19.71 11.37
CA ARG A 150 17.12 -20.41 12.61
C ARG A 150 16.06 -20.33 13.69
N THR A 151 15.19 -19.33 13.67
CA THR A 151 14.13 -19.12 14.67
C THR A 151 12.74 -19.47 14.18
N GLN A 152 12.58 -19.82 12.91
CA GLN A 152 11.31 -20.36 12.42
C GLN A 152 11.00 -21.68 13.15
N ASP A 153 9.76 -21.81 13.62
CA ASP A 153 9.28 -23.05 14.23
C ASP A 153 9.21 -24.18 13.19
N PRO A 154 9.36 -25.47 13.57
CA PRO A 154 9.14 -26.59 12.66
C PRO A 154 7.77 -26.57 11.95
N SER A 155 6.74 -25.99 12.56
CA SER A 155 5.42 -25.76 11.94
C SER A 155 5.41 -24.72 10.82
N GLY A 156 6.45 -23.89 10.71
CA GLY A 156 6.53 -22.75 9.78
C GLY A 156 6.20 -21.40 10.39
N SER A 157 5.63 -21.38 11.60
CA SER A 157 5.31 -20.15 12.36
C SER A 157 6.54 -19.46 12.95
N PHE A 158 6.33 -18.28 13.53
CA PHE A 158 7.35 -17.56 14.30
C PHE A 158 6.85 -17.22 15.70
N GLY A 159 7.73 -17.37 16.69
CA GLY A 159 7.50 -16.92 18.07
C GLY A 159 7.91 -15.47 18.30
N TYR A 160 7.59 -14.92 19.49
CA TYR A 160 8.02 -13.57 19.86
C TYR A 160 9.53 -13.52 20.12
N GLN A 161 10.01 -14.15 21.19
CA GLN A 161 11.43 -14.25 21.52
C GLN A 161 12.02 -15.52 20.88
N GLY A 162 12.61 -15.37 19.69
CA GLY A 162 13.08 -16.50 18.88
C GLY A 162 14.24 -17.23 19.55
N THR A 163 14.07 -18.54 19.78
CA THR A 163 15.17 -19.42 20.20
C THR A 163 15.98 -19.81 18.98
N VAL A 164 17.21 -19.31 18.91
CA VAL A 164 18.13 -19.57 17.79
C VAL A 164 18.61 -21.01 17.86
N SER A 165 18.28 -21.81 16.84
CA SER A 165 18.84 -23.16 16.70
C SER A 165 20.36 -23.11 16.60
N THR A 166 21.05 -23.92 17.40
CA THR A 166 22.52 -24.09 17.41
C THR A 166 23.02 -25.09 16.37
N GLY A 167 22.10 -25.79 15.70
CA GLY A 167 22.40 -26.77 14.66
C GLY A 167 22.87 -26.15 13.34
N LYS A 168 22.92 -26.97 12.28
CA LYS A 168 23.18 -26.49 10.92
C LYS A 168 22.09 -25.50 10.49
N ILE A 169 22.42 -24.53 9.63
CA ILE A 169 21.40 -23.58 9.13
C ILE A 169 20.29 -24.38 8.44
N GLY A 170 19.05 -24.17 8.89
CA GLY A 170 17.86 -24.91 8.43
C GLY A 170 17.38 -26.01 9.37
N GLU A 171 18.19 -26.41 10.36
CA GLU A 171 17.73 -27.19 11.51
C GLU A 171 17.00 -26.23 12.46
N ARG A 172 15.73 -26.50 12.74
CA ARG A 172 14.84 -25.64 13.51
C ARG A 172 14.52 -26.29 14.86
N VAL A 173 14.30 -25.47 15.87
CA VAL A 173 13.84 -25.91 17.20
C VAL A 173 12.44 -25.37 17.46
N LYS A 174 11.66 -26.10 18.26
CA LYS A 174 10.31 -25.67 18.63
C LYS A 174 10.36 -24.32 19.35
N GLN A 175 9.52 -23.39 18.91
CA GLN A 175 9.42 -22.04 19.46
C GLN A 175 8.30 -21.96 20.51
N SER A 176 8.41 -20.99 21.40
CA SER A 176 7.34 -20.61 22.33
C SER A 176 6.60 -19.36 21.84
N GLY A 177 5.29 -19.30 22.07
CA GLY A 177 4.50 -18.12 21.75
C GLY A 177 4.40 -17.84 20.24
N SER A 178 4.37 -18.91 19.43
CA SER A 178 3.97 -18.81 18.03
C SER A 178 2.53 -18.33 17.93
N ARG A 179 2.33 -17.16 17.34
CA ARG A 179 1.04 -16.44 17.28
C ARG A 179 0.86 -15.82 15.90
N HIS A 180 -0.38 -15.53 15.50
CA HIS A 180 -0.69 -14.87 14.22
C HIS A 180 0.13 -13.60 13.99
N SER A 181 0.15 -12.70 14.97
CA SER A 181 0.91 -11.44 14.91
C SER A 181 2.42 -11.65 14.67
N MET A 182 3.02 -12.68 15.28
CA MET A 182 4.45 -12.96 15.15
C MET A 182 4.78 -13.68 13.83
N SER A 183 3.95 -14.63 13.42
CA SER A 183 4.09 -15.31 12.12
C SER A 183 4.00 -14.34 10.96
N ILE A 184 3.06 -13.38 11.00
CA ILE A 184 2.95 -12.30 10.02
C ILE A 184 4.18 -11.39 10.03
N ALA A 185 4.70 -11.05 11.22
CA ALA A 185 5.89 -10.21 11.35
C ALA A 185 7.13 -10.89 10.73
N GLY A 186 7.31 -12.19 11.01
CA GLY A 186 8.34 -13.01 10.38
C GLY A 186 8.16 -13.12 8.87
N ALA A 187 6.93 -13.39 8.39
CA ALA A 187 6.63 -13.48 6.96
C ALA A 187 6.97 -12.18 6.22
N CYS A 188 6.51 -11.02 6.70
CA CYS A 188 6.85 -9.72 6.11
C CYS A 188 8.37 -9.54 6.00
N SER A 189 9.08 -9.90 7.07
CA SER A 189 10.55 -9.76 7.12
C SER A 189 11.25 -10.69 6.13
N VAL A 190 10.74 -11.92 5.96
CA VAL A 190 11.26 -12.86 4.95
C VAL A 190 11.13 -12.28 3.54
N TYR A 191 9.96 -11.74 3.20
CA TYR A 191 9.69 -11.16 1.88
C TYR A 191 10.60 -9.96 1.57
N ILE A 192 10.73 -9.02 2.51
CA ILE A 192 11.59 -7.85 2.35
C ILE A 192 13.06 -8.26 2.23
N CYS A 193 13.53 -9.18 3.07
CA CYS A 193 14.92 -9.63 2.98
C CYS A 193 15.21 -10.36 1.66
N ARG A 194 14.25 -11.08 1.08
CA ARG A 194 14.43 -11.71 -0.25
C ARG A 194 14.62 -10.69 -1.36
N ASP A 195 13.85 -9.60 -1.31
CA ASP A 195 13.98 -8.48 -2.24
C ASP A 195 15.35 -7.81 -2.11
N GLN A 196 15.72 -7.45 -0.88
CA GLN A 196 16.99 -6.75 -0.60
C GLN A 196 18.23 -7.62 -0.85
N LEU A 197 18.09 -8.95 -0.81
CA LEU A 197 19.12 -9.91 -1.22
C LEU A 197 19.07 -10.26 -2.72
N GLY A 198 18.26 -9.55 -3.52
CA GLY A 198 18.21 -9.68 -4.97
C GLY A 198 17.57 -10.96 -5.50
N LEU A 199 16.88 -11.74 -4.64
CA LEU A 199 16.32 -13.05 -4.97
C LEU A 199 14.91 -12.96 -5.56
N ALA A 200 14.11 -12.01 -5.09
CA ALA A 200 12.73 -11.84 -5.56
C ALA A 200 12.36 -10.36 -5.49
N PRO A 201 12.57 -9.59 -6.58
CA PRO A 201 12.27 -8.17 -6.58
C PRO A 201 10.77 -7.93 -6.40
N LEU A 202 10.40 -7.09 -5.44
CA LEU A 202 9.01 -6.70 -5.16
C LEU A 202 8.48 -5.65 -6.16
N LYS A 203 9.20 -5.42 -7.28
CA LYS A 203 8.86 -4.43 -8.30
C LYS A 203 7.99 -4.96 -9.45
N LYS A 204 7.35 -6.12 -9.31
CA LYS A 204 6.32 -6.51 -10.27
C LYS A 204 5.04 -5.76 -9.92
N ALA A 205 4.87 -4.59 -10.55
CA ALA A 205 3.54 -4.02 -10.71
C ALA A 205 2.65 -5.10 -11.33
N ALA A 206 1.53 -5.40 -10.67
CA ALA A 206 0.43 -6.08 -11.32
C ALA A 206 0.07 -5.27 -12.57
N ASN A 207 0.18 -5.89 -13.75
CA ASN A 207 -0.08 -5.33 -15.09
C ASN A 207 1.11 -4.71 -15.86
N ASP A 208 2.32 -5.28 -15.76
CA ASP A 208 3.31 -5.10 -16.83
C ASP A 208 3.00 -6.02 -18.03
N GLU A 209 2.17 -5.53 -18.96
CA GLU A 209 1.84 -6.20 -20.24
C GLU A 209 2.97 -6.09 -21.29
N THR A 210 4.14 -5.53 -20.91
CA THR A 210 5.26 -5.37 -21.85
C THR A 210 5.71 -6.75 -22.37
N PRO A 211 5.70 -6.98 -23.70
CA PRO A 211 6.20 -8.21 -24.30
C PRO A 211 7.62 -8.52 -23.82
N ASP A 212 7.98 -9.79 -23.61
CA ASP A 212 9.29 -10.20 -23.08
C ASP A 212 10.49 -9.58 -23.82
N ALA A 213 10.33 -9.31 -25.12
CA ALA A 213 11.35 -8.69 -25.98
C ALA A 213 11.57 -7.18 -25.74
N LEU A 214 10.62 -6.51 -25.07
CA LEU A 214 10.63 -5.07 -24.78
C LEU A 214 10.76 -4.77 -23.29
N ARG A 215 10.75 -5.80 -22.43
CA ARG A 215 11.09 -5.65 -21.02
C ARG A 215 12.50 -5.10 -20.91
N LEU A 216 12.66 -4.07 -20.09
CA LEU A 216 13.96 -3.48 -19.78
C LEU A 216 14.82 -4.58 -19.15
N VAL A 217 15.72 -5.15 -19.96
CA VAL A 217 16.69 -6.13 -19.48
C VAL A 217 17.56 -5.37 -18.50
N GLU A 218 17.51 -5.74 -17.22
CA GLU A 218 18.47 -5.23 -16.24
C GLU A 218 19.87 -5.30 -16.85
N THR A 219 20.55 -4.16 -16.86
CA THR A 219 21.93 -4.10 -17.35
C THR A 219 22.77 -5.10 -16.55
N GLU A 220 23.80 -5.66 -17.18
CA GLU A 220 24.76 -6.53 -16.48
C GLU A 220 25.36 -5.83 -15.25
N ALA A 221 25.49 -4.50 -15.27
CA ALA A 221 25.90 -3.72 -14.10
C ALA A 221 24.86 -3.74 -12.98
N GLN A 222 23.56 -3.60 -13.28
CA GLN A 222 22.48 -3.73 -12.30
C GLN A 222 22.37 -5.15 -11.74
N LYS A 223 22.48 -6.17 -12.60
CA LYS A 223 22.52 -7.59 -12.18
C LYS A 223 23.74 -7.92 -11.32
N ARG A 224 24.90 -7.33 -11.62
CA ARG A 224 26.15 -7.50 -10.85
C ARG A 224 26.14 -6.68 -9.55
N ALA A 225 25.40 -5.59 -9.50
CA ALA A 225 25.22 -4.75 -8.32
C ALA A 225 24.20 -5.33 -7.34
N ARG A 226 23.34 -6.27 -7.77
CA ARG A 226 22.53 -7.06 -6.83
C ARG A 226 23.46 -7.78 -5.88
N VAL A 227 23.15 -7.66 -4.60
CA VAL A 227 23.78 -8.45 -3.56
C VAL A 227 23.65 -9.92 -3.92
N LYS A 228 24.77 -10.58 -4.20
CA LYS A 228 24.77 -12.04 -4.27
C LYS A 228 24.93 -12.55 -2.86
N THR A 229 23.80 -12.91 -2.25
CA THR A 229 23.85 -13.58 -0.94
C THR A 229 24.61 -14.90 -1.05
N LYS A 230 25.39 -15.23 -0.02
CA LYS A 230 26.02 -16.55 0.09
C LYS A 230 25.06 -17.60 0.67
N LEU A 231 23.86 -17.20 1.07
CA LEU A 231 22.88 -18.09 1.66
C LEU A 231 22.27 -19.01 0.60
N ASP A 232 22.08 -20.29 0.95
CA ASP A 232 21.41 -21.23 0.06
C ASP A 232 19.95 -20.80 -0.17
N GLU A 233 19.64 -20.46 -1.42
CA GLU A 233 18.32 -20.02 -1.84
C GLU A 233 17.22 -21.05 -1.49
N LYS A 234 17.55 -22.35 -1.46
CA LYS A 234 16.61 -23.40 -1.05
C LYS A 234 16.15 -23.22 0.39
N LEU A 235 17.03 -22.77 1.29
CA LEU A 235 16.68 -22.52 2.69
C LEU A 235 15.75 -21.32 2.83
N ILE A 236 15.98 -20.28 2.04
CA ILE A 236 15.13 -19.08 2.01
C ILE A 236 13.75 -19.42 1.42
N ASN A 237 13.73 -20.14 0.28
CA ASN A 237 12.50 -20.57 -0.36
C ASN A 237 11.68 -21.52 0.54
N ARG A 238 12.34 -22.41 1.28
CA ARG A 238 11.71 -23.25 2.31
C ARG A 238 11.13 -22.40 3.43
N CYS A 239 11.90 -21.45 3.97
CA CYS A 239 11.44 -20.54 5.03
C CYS A 239 10.16 -19.79 4.64
N ARG A 240 10.17 -19.17 3.44
CA ARG A 240 9.00 -18.51 2.85
C ARG A 240 7.83 -19.47 2.66
N GLY A 241 8.07 -20.64 2.06
CA GLY A 241 7.02 -21.61 1.78
C GLY A 241 6.34 -22.13 3.04
N ASP A 242 7.10 -22.36 4.11
CA ASP A 242 6.58 -22.90 5.36
C ASP A 242 5.74 -21.87 6.13
N VAL A 243 6.16 -20.59 6.19
CA VAL A 243 5.34 -19.55 6.83
C VAL A 243 4.08 -19.25 6.03
N ASN A 244 4.16 -19.25 4.70
CA ASN A 244 2.98 -19.06 3.85
C ASN A 244 1.95 -20.18 4.05
N ARG A 245 2.42 -21.43 4.16
CA ARG A 245 1.56 -22.57 4.46
C ARG A 245 0.92 -22.42 5.83
N TRP A 246 1.70 -22.10 6.86
CA TRP A 246 1.18 -21.88 8.20
C TRP A 246 0.12 -20.76 8.23
N LEU A 247 0.38 -19.62 7.60
CA LEU A 247 -0.56 -18.49 7.53
C LEU A 247 -1.83 -18.82 6.76
N LYS A 248 -1.74 -19.65 5.72
CA LYS A 248 -2.91 -20.15 4.99
C LYS A 248 -3.75 -21.07 5.87
N ASP A 249 -3.12 -22.02 6.57
CA ASP A 249 -3.80 -23.04 7.36
C ASP A 249 -4.36 -22.48 8.68
N ASN A 250 -3.79 -21.37 9.16
CA ASN A 250 -4.16 -20.70 10.42
C ASN A 250 -4.75 -19.31 10.19
N PHE A 251 -5.29 -19.02 8.99
CA PHE A 251 -5.86 -17.69 8.70
C PHE A 251 -7.03 -17.37 9.65
N GLU A 252 -6.94 -16.25 10.35
CA GLU A 252 -7.93 -15.78 11.32
C GLU A 252 -8.01 -14.24 11.29
N ILE A 253 -9.19 -13.66 11.47
CA ILE A 253 -9.41 -12.20 11.46
C ILE A 253 -10.09 -11.73 12.75
N GLU A 254 -11.09 -12.46 13.23
CA GLU A 254 -11.93 -12.02 14.35
C GLU A 254 -11.23 -12.18 15.69
N LYS A 255 -10.52 -13.31 15.87
CA LYS A 255 -9.84 -13.64 17.13
C LYS A 255 -8.43 -14.20 16.92
N PRO A 256 -7.54 -13.46 16.22
CA PRO A 256 -6.18 -13.90 16.02
C PRO A 256 -5.44 -13.96 17.37
N GLU A 257 -4.54 -14.91 17.52
CA GLU A 257 -3.69 -14.97 18.70
C GLU A 257 -2.68 -13.80 18.71
N GLY A 258 -2.62 -13.11 19.86
CA GLY A 258 -1.74 -11.97 20.06
C GLY A 258 -2.45 -10.62 19.93
N TRP A 259 -1.84 -9.70 19.20
CA TRP A 259 -2.23 -8.28 19.19
C TRP A 259 -3.04 -8.00 17.93
N LEU A 260 -4.36 -7.87 18.05
CA LEU A 260 -5.30 -7.82 16.92
C LEU A 260 -4.94 -6.75 15.89
N HIS A 261 -4.87 -5.47 16.28
CA HIS A 261 -4.66 -4.41 15.30
C HIS A 261 -3.25 -4.45 14.71
N TYR A 262 -2.24 -4.83 15.50
CA TYR A 262 -0.88 -5.05 14.99
C TYR A 262 -0.82 -6.24 14.01
N TYR A 263 -1.57 -7.31 14.26
CA TYR A 263 -1.72 -8.42 13.31
C TYR A 263 -2.37 -7.94 12.01
N LEU A 264 -3.44 -7.15 12.06
CA LEU A 264 -4.07 -6.59 10.86
C LEU A 264 -3.09 -5.69 10.10
N TYR A 265 -2.40 -4.78 10.79
CA TYR A 265 -1.33 -3.96 10.22
C TYR A 265 -0.26 -4.77 9.48
N GLY A 266 0.17 -5.89 10.07
CA GLY A 266 1.12 -6.80 9.44
C GLY A 266 0.50 -7.62 8.30
N LEU A 267 -0.77 -8.03 8.41
CA LEU A 267 -1.48 -8.77 7.38
C LEU A 267 -1.58 -7.96 6.10
N GLU A 268 -1.90 -6.67 6.20
CA GLU A 268 -1.92 -5.75 5.05
C GLU A 268 -0.56 -5.65 4.37
N ARG A 269 0.53 -5.60 5.14
CA ARG A 269 1.90 -5.60 4.61
C ARG A 269 2.25 -6.90 3.92
N TYR A 270 2.02 -8.02 4.57
CA TYR A 270 2.28 -9.35 4.02
C TYR A 270 1.52 -9.57 2.70
N GLN A 271 0.23 -9.21 2.67
CA GLN A 271 -0.60 -9.35 1.48
C GLN A 271 -0.14 -8.43 0.36
N THR A 272 0.24 -7.19 0.69
CA THR A 272 0.82 -6.27 -0.29
C THR A 272 2.15 -6.78 -0.84
N LEU A 273 3.02 -7.36 0.00
CA LEU A 273 4.30 -7.94 -0.44
C LEU A 273 4.10 -9.18 -1.30
N LEU A 274 3.07 -9.99 -1.03
CA LEU A 274 2.68 -11.11 -1.88
C LEU A 274 2.22 -10.63 -3.26
N GLU A 275 1.33 -9.64 -3.29
CA GLU A 275 0.85 -8.99 -4.51
C GLU A 275 2.04 -8.46 -5.33
N ALA A 276 3.00 -7.81 -4.67
CA ALA A 276 4.20 -7.25 -5.27
C ALA A 276 5.23 -8.29 -5.78
N GLU A 277 5.33 -9.48 -5.14
CA GLU A 277 6.11 -10.63 -5.64
C GLU A 277 5.36 -11.35 -6.80
N GLY A 278 4.13 -10.95 -7.13
CA GLY A 278 3.27 -11.62 -8.11
C GLY A 278 2.73 -12.97 -7.64
N THR A 279 2.62 -13.16 -6.32
CA THR A 279 2.12 -14.40 -5.69
C THR A 279 0.75 -14.18 -5.08
N THR A 280 -0.14 -15.16 -5.15
CA THR A 280 -1.42 -15.15 -4.41
C THR A 280 -1.48 -16.35 -3.47
N VAL A 281 -1.31 -16.12 -2.16
CA VAL A 281 -1.39 -17.20 -1.13
C VAL A 281 -2.77 -17.26 -0.49
N LEU A 282 -3.32 -16.11 -0.12
CA LEU A 282 -4.64 -16.01 0.48
C LEU A 282 -5.65 -15.59 -0.59
N LYS A 283 -6.46 -16.54 -1.08
CA LYS A 283 -7.65 -16.28 -1.91
C LYS A 283 -8.83 -15.70 -1.11
N SER A 284 -8.61 -15.34 0.16
CA SER A 284 -9.64 -14.86 1.07
C SER A 284 -9.86 -13.35 0.91
N ASN A 285 -11.08 -12.89 1.18
CA ASN A 285 -11.45 -11.48 1.29
C ASN A 285 -10.85 -10.81 2.55
N TRP A 286 -9.56 -11.02 2.82
CA TRP A 286 -8.85 -10.61 4.03
C TRP A 286 -9.05 -9.13 4.37
N TYR A 287 -8.99 -8.27 3.36
CA TYR A 287 -9.13 -6.83 3.54
C TYR A 287 -10.56 -6.48 3.95
N HIS A 288 -11.55 -7.04 3.25
CA HIS A 288 -12.96 -6.82 3.55
C HIS A 288 -13.32 -7.36 4.94
N LEU A 289 -12.84 -8.54 5.32
CA LEU A 289 -13.07 -9.13 6.64
C LEU A 289 -12.46 -8.25 7.75
N GLY A 290 -11.20 -7.84 7.60
CA GLY A 290 -10.55 -6.95 8.56
C GLY A 290 -11.23 -5.57 8.62
N ALA A 291 -11.63 -5.01 7.48
CA ALA A 291 -12.33 -3.74 7.42
C ALA A 291 -13.69 -3.82 8.11
N LYS A 292 -14.47 -4.89 7.86
CA LYS A 292 -15.75 -5.15 8.53
C LYS A 292 -15.58 -5.21 10.05
N LEU A 293 -14.57 -5.93 10.53
CA LEU A 293 -14.25 -6.01 11.96
C LEU A 293 -13.90 -4.63 12.55
N LEU A 294 -13.05 -3.85 11.87
CA LEU A 294 -12.68 -2.52 12.35
C LEU A 294 -13.87 -1.55 12.33
N LEU A 295 -14.75 -1.64 11.34
CA LEU A 295 -15.97 -0.84 11.28
C LEU A 295 -16.93 -1.15 12.42
N SER A 296 -17.05 -2.42 12.83
CA SER A 296 -17.94 -2.82 13.93
C SER A 296 -17.37 -2.61 15.32
N THR A 297 -16.05 -2.41 15.45
CA THR A 297 -15.34 -2.25 16.73
C THR A 297 -14.83 -0.84 17.01
N GLN A 298 -14.99 0.09 16.05
CA GLN A 298 -14.62 1.50 16.25
C GLN A 298 -15.48 2.13 17.35
N LYS A 299 -14.84 2.79 18.33
CA LYS A 299 -15.53 3.54 19.39
C LYS A 299 -16.12 4.85 18.86
N GLU A 300 -17.02 5.45 19.63
CA GLU A 300 -17.68 6.71 19.26
C GLU A 300 -16.70 7.87 19.03
N ASP A 301 -15.63 7.93 19.84
CA ASP A 301 -14.56 8.91 19.72
C ASP A 301 -13.63 8.68 18.51
N GLY A 302 -13.83 7.59 17.77
CA GLY A 302 -13.05 7.21 16.60
C GLY A 302 -11.87 6.28 16.88
N SER A 303 -11.59 5.97 18.15
CA SER A 303 -10.48 5.11 18.53
C SER A 303 -10.79 3.61 18.39
N TRP A 304 -9.72 2.81 18.41
CA TRP A 304 -9.77 1.38 18.67
C TRP A 304 -8.99 1.05 19.95
N GLU A 305 -9.42 0.02 20.66
CA GLU A 305 -8.81 -0.42 21.91
C GLU A 305 -8.26 -1.85 21.81
N GLY A 306 -7.16 -2.10 22.52
CA GLY A 306 -6.49 -3.38 22.55
C GLY A 306 -5.25 -3.32 23.42
N ASN A 307 -4.46 -4.38 23.39
CA ASN A 307 -3.32 -4.60 24.26
C ASN A 307 -2.19 -3.56 24.12
N ALA A 308 -2.00 -2.93 22.95
CA ALA A 308 -0.97 -1.91 22.67
C ALA A 308 -1.30 -0.55 23.25
N GLY A 309 -2.57 -0.31 23.58
CA GLY A 309 -3.03 1.00 24.01
C GLY A 309 -2.96 2.05 22.90
N ASN A 310 -3.57 3.19 23.18
CA ASN A 310 -3.57 4.32 22.25
C ASN A 310 -2.31 5.19 22.43
N PRO A 311 -1.78 5.77 21.33
CA PRO A 311 -2.37 5.85 19.99
C PRO A 311 -2.11 4.62 19.08
N ALA A 312 -1.33 3.63 19.52
CA ALA A 312 -0.85 2.55 18.64
C ALA A 312 -1.99 1.72 18.03
N GLU A 313 -2.99 1.34 18.83
CA GLU A 313 -4.15 0.57 18.35
C GLU A 313 -4.91 1.30 17.22
N THR A 314 -5.23 2.57 17.44
CA THR A 314 -5.90 3.40 16.43
C THR A 314 -5.02 3.59 15.19
N CYS A 315 -3.70 3.78 15.35
CA CYS A 315 -2.78 3.89 14.22
C CYS A 315 -2.77 2.60 13.37
N PHE A 316 -2.64 1.43 13.99
CA PHE A 316 -2.62 0.16 13.27
C PHE A 316 -3.93 -0.12 12.54
N ALA A 317 -5.07 0.17 13.17
CA ALA A 317 -6.38 0.08 12.53
C ALA A 317 -6.50 1.00 11.31
N VAL A 318 -6.12 2.27 11.45
CA VAL A 318 -6.19 3.24 10.35
C VAL A 318 -5.21 2.89 9.22
N LEU A 319 -3.97 2.50 9.53
CA LEU A 319 -2.97 2.09 8.54
C LEU A 319 -3.38 0.84 7.75
N PHE A 320 -4.09 -0.09 8.39
CA PHE A 320 -4.73 -1.21 7.71
C PHE A 320 -5.82 -0.74 6.73
N LEU A 321 -6.77 0.08 7.21
CA LEU A 321 -7.88 0.60 6.40
C LEU A 321 -7.39 1.48 5.23
N LEU A 322 -6.24 2.13 5.37
CA LEU A 322 -5.63 2.92 4.30
C LEU A 322 -4.92 2.07 3.24
N ARG A 323 -4.72 0.76 3.48
CA ARG A 323 -3.76 -0.07 2.75
C ARG A 323 -2.40 0.64 2.63
N SER A 324 -1.87 1.07 3.78
CA SER A 324 -0.72 1.97 3.86
C SER A 324 0.54 1.45 3.17
N MET A 325 0.79 0.13 3.19
CA MET A 325 1.94 -0.45 2.50
C MET A 325 1.75 -0.42 0.99
N LYS A 326 0.54 -0.72 0.50
CA LYS A 326 0.22 -0.61 -0.93
C LYS A 326 0.49 0.81 -1.43
N LYS A 327 0.06 1.82 -0.67
CA LYS A 327 0.35 3.23 -0.97
C LYS A 327 1.85 3.52 -1.04
N SER A 328 2.66 2.99 -0.12
CA SER A 328 4.13 3.14 -0.17
C SER A 328 4.70 2.57 -1.48
N LEU A 329 4.34 1.32 -1.82
CA LEU A 329 4.85 0.65 -3.02
C LEU A 329 4.37 1.31 -4.33
N SER A 330 3.15 1.83 -4.36
CA SER A 330 2.64 2.61 -5.52
C SER A 330 3.38 3.94 -5.69
N ARG A 331 3.72 4.63 -4.59
CA ARG A 331 4.50 5.89 -4.63
C ARG A 331 5.93 5.69 -5.16
N SER A 332 6.52 4.49 -5.04
CA SER A 332 7.80 4.15 -5.71
C SER A 332 7.67 3.99 -7.22
N ALA A 333 6.53 3.52 -7.73
CA ALA A 333 6.32 3.43 -9.18
C ALA A 333 6.27 4.83 -9.82
N GLU A 334 5.83 5.84 -9.05
CA GLU A 334 5.75 7.25 -9.45
C GLU A 334 7.06 8.03 -9.20
N ARG A 335 7.97 7.52 -8.34
CA ARG A 335 9.27 8.13 -8.01
C ARG A 335 10.44 7.27 -8.53
N PHE A 336 10.66 7.28 -9.84
CA PHE A 336 12.00 7.02 -10.38
C PHE A 336 12.83 8.32 -10.29
N PRO A 337 13.95 8.34 -9.55
CA PRO A 337 14.82 9.50 -9.44
C PRO A 337 15.65 9.72 -10.72
N GLU A 338 16.07 10.98 -10.87
CA GLU A 338 16.81 11.58 -11.98
C GLU A 338 17.83 10.65 -12.66
N GLY A 339 17.61 10.42 -13.96
CA GLY A 339 18.68 10.03 -14.88
C GLY A 339 18.90 8.53 -15.09
N LEU A 340 17.87 7.74 -15.39
CA LEU A 340 17.92 6.71 -16.44
C LEU A 340 16.51 6.10 -16.64
N LEU A 341 15.94 6.36 -17.82
CA LEU A 341 14.99 5.49 -18.53
C LEU A 341 13.53 5.44 -18.04
N ALA A 342 12.79 6.52 -18.29
CA ALA A 342 11.59 6.35 -19.11
C ALA A 342 12.06 6.25 -20.58
N ALA A 343 11.52 5.28 -21.33
CA ALA A 343 11.81 5.10 -22.74
C ALA A 343 11.75 6.45 -23.48
N GLY A 344 12.79 6.72 -24.28
CA GLY A 344 13.20 8.06 -24.67
C GLY A 344 12.09 8.97 -25.18
N ARG A 345 11.82 10.02 -24.41
CA ARG A 345 11.46 11.39 -24.84
C ARG A 345 11.56 12.30 -23.61
N GLY A 346 12.11 13.49 -23.81
CA GLY A 346 12.48 14.42 -22.75
C GLY A 346 11.33 14.80 -21.81
N ILE A 347 11.70 15.22 -20.60
CA ILE A 347 10.81 15.85 -19.64
C ILE A 347 10.16 17.07 -20.34
N PRO A 348 8.82 17.16 -20.39
CA PRO A 348 8.18 18.41 -20.74
C PRO A 348 8.56 19.45 -19.66
N PRO A 349 8.94 20.68 -20.04
CA PRO A 349 9.46 21.68 -19.12
C PRO A 349 8.56 21.87 -17.89
N ALA A 350 9.13 22.30 -16.76
CA ALA A 350 8.43 22.42 -15.46
C ALA A 350 7.08 23.19 -15.49
N GLN A 351 6.83 23.94 -16.55
CA GLN A 351 5.57 24.61 -16.87
C GLN A 351 4.39 23.67 -17.23
N ASP A 352 4.67 22.40 -17.55
CA ASP A 352 3.72 21.41 -18.10
C ASP A 352 3.29 20.34 -17.07
N VAL A 353 3.65 20.51 -15.80
CA VAL A 353 3.29 19.60 -14.69
C VAL A 353 2.67 20.38 -13.52
N ARG A 354 1.75 19.73 -12.78
CA ARG A 354 1.11 20.31 -11.59
C ARG A 354 1.11 19.31 -10.43
N VAL A 355 0.91 19.79 -9.21
CA VAL A 355 0.80 18.94 -8.02
C VAL A 355 -0.67 18.82 -7.62
N ARG A 356 -1.26 17.62 -7.75
CA ARG A 356 -2.64 17.30 -7.36
C ARG A 356 -2.60 16.20 -6.30
N SER A 357 -3.21 16.43 -5.13
CA SER A 357 -3.23 15.47 -4.02
C SER A 357 -1.84 14.94 -3.58
N GLY A 358 -0.78 15.74 -3.75
CA GLY A 358 0.60 15.35 -3.41
C GLY A 358 1.31 14.50 -4.47
N GLN A 359 0.70 14.27 -5.63
CA GLN A 359 1.29 13.61 -6.80
C GLN A 359 1.60 14.66 -7.88
N VAL A 360 2.71 14.47 -8.60
CA VAL A 360 3.03 15.28 -9.78
C VAL A 360 2.25 14.70 -10.95
N THR A 361 1.19 15.38 -11.36
CA THR A 361 0.38 15.01 -12.52
C THR A 361 0.73 15.91 -13.70
N PRO A 362 0.60 15.45 -14.95
CA PRO A 362 0.69 16.33 -16.10
C PRO A 362 -0.34 17.46 -15.98
N ARG A 363 -0.02 18.65 -16.50
CA ARG A 363 -1.01 19.71 -16.61
C ARG A 363 -2.12 19.24 -17.58
N PRO A 364 -3.41 19.46 -17.26
CA PRO A 364 -4.50 19.21 -18.19
C PRO A 364 -4.23 19.92 -19.51
N LEU A 365 -4.64 19.31 -20.61
CA LEU A 365 -4.76 20.03 -21.86
C LEU A 365 -5.90 21.05 -21.73
N ASP A 366 -5.70 22.25 -22.27
CA ASP A 366 -6.72 23.31 -22.25
C ASP A 366 -7.97 22.94 -23.05
N ASP A 367 -7.84 22.02 -24.01
CA ASP A 367 -8.92 21.55 -24.89
C ASP A 367 -9.44 20.16 -24.46
N LEU A 368 -10.64 20.15 -23.87
CA LEU A 368 -11.34 18.94 -23.49
C LEU A 368 -11.71 18.08 -24.71
N ALA A 369 -12.15 18.67 -25.81
CA ALA A 369 -12.53 17.92 -27.01
C ALA A 369 -11.33 17.18 -27.61
N GLN A 370 -10.17 17.85 -27.67
CA GLN A 370 -8.91 17.22 -28.08
C GLN A 370 -8.49 16.10 -27.13
N SER A 371 -8.65 16.31 -25.82
CA SER A 371 -8.33 15.30 -24.80
C SER A 371 -9.16 14.03 -24.98
N LEU A 372 -10.48 14.17 -25.16
CA LEU A 372 -11.37 13.04 -25.37
C LEU A 372 -11.06 12.30 -26.69
N ALA A 373 -10.80 13.04 -27.77
CA ALA A 373 -10.42 12.44 -29.05
C ALA A 373 -9.10 11.68 -28.96
N LEU A 374 -8.12 12.22 -28.21
CA LEU A 374 -6.85 11.55 -27.97
C LEU A 374 -7.07 10.24 -27.21
N LEU A 375 -7.86 10.25 -26.13
CA LEU A 375 -8.15 9.04 -25.35
C LEU A 375 -8.91 7.97 -26.16
N GLN A 376 -9.77 8.37 -27.09
CA GLN A 376 -10.51 7.45 -27.97
C GLN A 376 -9.62 6.81 -29.04
N SER A 377 -8.53 7.47 -29.43
CA SER A 377 -7.63 6.96 -30.46
C SER A 377 -6.76 5.82 -29.92
N PRO A 378 -6.33 4.86 -30.75
CA PRO A 378 -5.35 3.85 -30.36
C PRO A 378 -4.07 4.50 -29.79
N ALA A 379 -3.52 3.91 -28.73
CA ALA A 379 -2.28 4.40 -28.15
C ALA A 379 -1.13 4.21 -29.15
N LEU A 380 -0.56 5.33 -29.64
CA LEU A 380 0.62 5.32 -30.49
C LEU A 380 1.89 5.53 -29.65
N PRO A 381 3.02 4.89 -30.00
CA PRO A 381 4.29 5.10 -29.32
C PRO A 381 4.68 6.59 -29.28
N GLY A 382 5.06 7.09 -28.10
CA GLY A 382 5.51 8.47 -27.92
C GLY A 382 4.41 9.50 -27.66
N GLN A 383 3.16 9.07 -27.44
CA GLN A 383 2.03 9.92 -27.04
C GLN A 383 1.67 9.79 -25.55
N GLU A 384 2.46 9.08 -24.75
CA GLU A 384 2.13 8.69 -23.38
C GLU A 384 1.88 9.91 -22.49
N ALA A 385 2.73 10.94 -22.58
CA ALA A 385 2.57 12.18 -21.81
C ALA A 385 1.30 12.95 -22.18
N GLN A 386 0.96 13.01 -23.47
CA GLN A 386 -0.25 13.69 -23.95
C GLN A 386 -1.50 12.95 -23.50
N ARG A 387 -1.47 11.61 -23.52
CA ARG A 387 -2.59 10.79 -23.05
C ARG A 387 -2.77 10.88 -21.54
N ALA A 388 -1.68 10.94 -20.76
CA ALA A 388 -1.74 11.16 -19.33
C ALA A 388 -2.33 12.55 -19.00
N ALA A 389 -1.94 13.60 -19.74
CA ALA A 389 -2.55 14.93 -19.62
C ALA A 389 -4.03 14.94 -20.00
N ALA A 390 -4.42 14.22 -21.05
CA ALA A 390 -5.81 14.08 -21.46
C ALA A 390 -6.67 13.33 -20.44
N LEU A 391 -6.13 12.28 -19.80
CA LEU A 391 -6.79 11.58 -18.71
C LEU A 391 -7.00 12.50 -17.50
N GLU A 392 -5.98 13.28 -17.13
CA GLU A 392 -6.08 14.28 -16.06
C GLU A 392 -7.18 15.32 -16.37
N THR A 393 -7.30 15.78 -17.62
CA THR A 393 -8.40 16.67 -18.06
C THR A 393 -9.78 16.02 -17.81
N LEU A 394 -9.94 14.74 -18.16
CA LEU A 394 -11.18 13.99 -17.96
C LEU A 394 -11.51 13.79 -16.47
N GLU A 395 -10.51 13.47 -15.65
CA GLU A 395 -10.69 13.33 -14.21
C GLU A 395 -11.06 14.64 -13.53
N ASP A 396 -10.47 15.76 -13.97
CA ASP A 396 -10.86 17.10 -13.51
C ASP A 396 -12.31 17.41 -13.83
N LEU A 397 -12.76 17.11 -15.06
CA LEU A 397 -14.17 17.26 -15.45
C LEU A 397 -15.09 16.42 -14.54
N ALA A 398 -14.72 15.16 -14.29
CA ALA A 398 -15.48 14.25 -13.43
C ALA A 398 -15.52 14.73 -11.97
N GLN A 399 -14.45 15.36 -11.48
CA GLN A 399 -14.40 15.89 -10.12
C GLN A 399 -15.23 17.16 -9.97
N ARG A 400 -15.07 18.12 -10.90
CA ARG A 400 -15.78 19.41 -10.86
C ARG A 400 -17.27 19.25 -11.13
N GLY A 401 -17.65 18.23 -11.91
CA GLY A 401 -19.04 17.94 -12.23
C GLY A 401 -19.72 19.04 -13.05
N GLU A 402 -18.97 19.66 -13.97
CA GLU A 402 -19.45 20.74 -14.85
C GLU A 402 -20.48 20.19 -15.85
N ARG A 403 -21.76 20.15 -15.43
CA ARG A 403 -22.83 19.44 -16.15
C ARG A 403 -23.00 19.86 -17.62
N GLU A 404 -22.83 21.15 -17.92
CA GLU A 404 -22.94 21.66 -19.28
C GLU A 404 -21.85 21.11 -20.20
N GLN A 405 -20.59 21.08 -19.73
CA GLN A 405 -19.49 20.47 -20.47
C GLN A 405 -19.64 18.95 -20.59
N ILE A 406 -20.10 18.29 -19.51
CA ILE A 406 -20.37 16.85 -19.55
C ILE A 406 -21.45 16.54 -20.59
N ALA A 407 -22.53 17.34 -20.64
CA ALA A 407 -23.60 17.18 -21.63
C ALA A 407 -23.10 17.42 -23.05
N ALA A 408 -22.30 18.47 -23.27
CA ALA A 408 -21.73 18.80 -24.58
C ALA A 408 -20.80 17.72 -25.15
N HIS A 409 -20.24 16.86 -24.30
CA HIS A 409 -19.30 15.79 -24.67
C HIS A 409 -19.80 14.38 -24.31
N ALA A 410 -21.09 14.22 -24.02
CA ALA A 410 -21.63 13.00 -23.44
C ALA A 410 -21.45 11.76 -24.34
N GLU A 411 -21.64 11.89 -25.65
CA GLU A 411 -21.36 10.80 -26.62
C GLU A 411 -19.89 10.36 -26.61
N ALA A 412 -18.96 11.31 -26.45
CA ALA A 412 -17.55 11.00 -26.42
C ALA A 412 -17.16 10.29 -25.11
N LEU A 413 -17.77 10.69 -24.00
CA LEU A 413 -17.61 10.04 -22.70
C LEU A 413 -18.20 8.62 -22.73
N ASP A 414 -19.36 8.43 -23.35
CA ASP A 414 -20.00 7.12 -23.55
C ASP A 414 -19.04 6.16 -24.27
N ARG A 415 -18.47 6.58 -25.42
CA ARG A 415 -17.46 5.78 -26.12
C ARG A 415 -16.26 5.41 -25.24
N LEU A 416 -15.82 6.32 -24.36
CA LEU A 416 -14.71 6.07 -23.44
C LEU A 416 -15.05 5.10 -22.31
N THR A 417 -16.33 4.86 -22.00
CA THR A 417 -16.72 3.77 -21.08
C THR A 417 -16.33 2.39 -21.61
N LYS A 418 -16.04 2.26 -22.91
CA LYS A 418 -15.60 1.02 -23.57
C LYS A 418 -14.09 1.00 -23.85
N ALA A 419 -13.32 1.97 -23.35
CA ALA A 419 -11.88 2.03 -23.54
C ALA A 419 -11.16 0.79 -22.96
N SER A 420 -10.05 0.38 -23.56
CA SER A 420 -9.26 -0.76 -23.07
C SER A 420 -8.62 -0.48 -21.70
N GLN A 421 -8.23 0.77 -21.45
CA GLN A 421 -7.64 1.21 -20.17
C GLN A 421 -8.72 1.36 -19.08
N PRO A 422 -8.62 0.66 -17.93
CA PRO A 422 -9.57 0.78 -16.82
C PRO A 422 -9.70 2.20 -16.25
N GLU A 423 -8.60 2.95 -16.19
CA GLU A 423 -8.56 4.31 -15.64
C GLU A 423 -9.40 5.29 -16.49
N VAL A 424 -9.35 5.11 -17.81
CA VAL A 424 -10.15 5.89 -18.76
C VAL A 424 -11.64 5.56 -18.62
N ARG A 425 -11.98 4.26 -18.51
CA ARG A 425 -13.37 3.84 -18.27
C ARG A 425 -13.90 4.41 -16.96
N LEU A 426 -13.12 4.33 -15.88
CA LEU A 426 -13.47 4.84 -14.56
C LEU A 426 -13.76 6.34 -14.59
N ALA A 427 -12.88 7.12 -15.22
CA ALA A 427 -13.04 8.57 -15.32
C ALA A 427 -14.26 8.96 -16.17
N ALA A 428 -14.50 8.26 -17.28
CA ALA A 428 -15.67 8.45 -18.13
C ALA A 428 -16.99 8.12 -17.40
N VAL A 429 -17.06 6.99 -16.69
CA VAL A 429 -18.22 6.57 -15.88
C VAL A 429 -18.53 7.61 -14.80
N LYS A 430 -17.50 8.08 -14.08
CA LYS A 430 -17.65 9.14 -13.07
C LYS A 430 -18.18 10.44 -13.69
N ALA A 431 -17.64 10.86 -14.85
CA ALA A 431 -18.09 12.05 -15.56
C ALA A 431 -19.56 11.94 -15.98
N LEU A 432 -19.96 10.85 -16.65
CA LEU A 432 -21.35 10.61 -17.06
C LEU A 432 -22.32 10.61 -15.85
N GLY A 433 -21.94 9.96 -14.75
CA GLY A 433 -22.72 9.96 -13.52
C GLY A 433 -22.96 11.35 -12.93
N ARG A 434 -22.00 12.27 -13.09
CA ARG A 434 -22.14 13.68 -12.66
C ARG A 434 -23.03 14.50 -13.59
N GLY A 435 -23.04 14.18 -14.88
CA GLY A 435 -23.92 14.81 -15.87
C GLY A 435 -25.40 14.57 -15.56
N ARG A 436 -25.73 13.42 -14.96
CA ARG A 436 -27.10 13.01 -14.61
C ARG A 436 -28.08 12.93 -15.79
N SER A 437 -27.57 12.69 -16.99
CA SER A 437 -28.39 12.42 -18.17
C SER A 437 -28.95 11.00 -18.12
N PHE A 438 -30.20 10.82 -18.55
CA PHE A 438 -30.78 9.50 -18.73
C PHE A 438 -30.30 8.81 -20.01
N GLU A 439 -29.90 9.58 -21.03
CA GLU A 439 -29.51 9.08 -22.35
C GLU A 439 -28.39 8.04 -22.32
N HIS A 440 -27.40 8.23 -21.44
CA HIS A 440 -26.23 7.35 -21.32
C HIS A 440 -26.32 6.36 -20.15
N VAL A 441 -27.50 6.17 -19.57
CA VAL A 441 -27.73 5.15 -18.54
C VAL A 441 -27.37 3.74 -19.04
N PRO A 442 -27.68 3.32 -20.29
CA PRO A 442 -27.27 2.00 -20.79
C PRO A 442 -25.78 1.72 -20.65
N ALA A 443 -24.93 2.70 -21.02
CA ALA A 443 -23.48 2.58 -20.88
C ALA A 443 -23.04 2.37 -19.42
N LEU A 444 -23.72 3.02 -18.47
CA LEU A 444 -23.47 2.83 -17.04
C LEU A 444 -23.94 1.44 -16.54
N ILE A 445 -25.06 0.93 -17.06
CA ILE A 445 -25.54 -0.42 -16.73
C ILE A 445 -24.55 -1.47 -17.23
N ASP A 446 -24.05 -1.34 -18.46
CA ASP A 446 -23.03 -2.24 -19.03
C ASP A 446 -21.77 -2.32 -18.15
N ARG A 447 -21.42 -1.23 -17.46
CA ARG A 447 -20.24 -1.16 -16.58
C ARG A 447 -20.44 -1.85 -15.22
N LEU A 448 -21.64 -2.30 -14.88
CA LEU A 448 -21.85 -3.17 -13.71
C LEU A 448 -21.21 -4.55 -13.87
N GLU A 449 -20.89 -4.95 -15.11
CA GLU A 449 -20.20 -6.19 -15.44
C GLU A 449 -18.71 -5.98 -15.80
N ASP A 450 -18.16 -4.80 -15.53
CA ASP A 450 -16.76 -4.52 -15.83
C ASP A 450 -15.80 -5.48 -15.08
N ALA A 451 -14.67 -5.80 -15.71
CA ALA A 451 -13.63 -6.63 -15.10
C ALA A 451 -12.94 -5.92 -13.93
N ASP A 452 -12.94 -4.58 -13.93
CA ASP A 452 -12.37 -3.76 -12.88
C ASP A 452 -13.44 -3.36 -11.84
N LEU A 453 -13.20 -3.71 -10.56
CA LEU A 453 -14.16 -3.46 -9.48
C LEU A 453 -14.37 -1.96 -9.21
N GLU A 454 -13.38 -1.09 -9.42
CA GLU A 454 -13.56 0.35 -9.22
C GLU A 454 -14.51 0.93 -10.27
N VAL A 455 -14.45 0.43 -11.51
CA VAL A 455 -15.39 0.78 -12.57
C VAL A 455 -16.80 0.30 -12.23
N VAL A 456 -16.95 -0.94 -11.73
CA VAL A 456 -18.26 -1.48 -11.28
C VAL A 456 -18.86 -0.63 -10.15
N LEU A 457 -18.05 -0.24 -9.16
CA LEU A 457 -18.50 0.59 -8.04
C LEU A 457 -18.89 2.00 -8.52
N ALA A 458 -18.09 2.62 -9.39
CA ALA A 458 -18.41 3.94 -9.94
C ALA A 458 -19.69 3.90 -10.79
N ALA A 459 -19.90 2.84 -11.57
CA ALA A 459 -21.12 2.64 -12.36
C ALA A 459 -22.36 2.52 -11.46
N ARG A 460 -22.26 1.71 -10.39
CA ARG A 460 -23.30 1.60 -9.36
C ARG A 460 -23.61 2.96 -8.73
N GLU A 461 -22.59 3.72 -8.35
CA GLU A 461 -22.77 5.06 -7.75
C GLU A 461 -23.42 6.05 -8.72
N ALA A 462 -23.00 6.04 -9.99
CA ALA A 462 -23.58 6.86 -11.05
C ALA A 462 -25.08 6.55 -11.25
N LEU A 463 -25.44 5.26 -11.34
CA LEU A 463 -26.82 4.82 -11.48
C LEU A 463 -27.68 5.18 -10.27
N VAL A 464 -27.15 5.03 -9.04
CA VAL A 464 -27.82 5.50 -7.82
C VAL A 464 -28.02 7.00 -7.84
N ALA A 465 -27.03 7.77 -8.28
CA ALA A 465 -27.12 9.23 -8.35
C ALA A 465 -28.16 9.73 -9.37
N ILE A 466 -28.30 9.05 -10.51
CA ILE A 466 -29.27 9.36 -11.57
C ILE A 466 -30.68 8.95 -11.13
N SER A 467 -30.85 7.70 -10.70
CA SER A 467 -32.15 7.13 -10.34
C SER A 467 -32.69 7.60 -8.99
N ARG A 468 -31.82 8.15 -8.14
CA ARG A 468 -32.08 8.42 -6.71
C ARG A 468 -32.51 7.18 -5.92
N ARG A 469 -32.17 5.99 -6.42
CA ARG A 469 -32.53 4.70 -5.82
C ARG A 469 -31.37 4.14 -5.00
N SER A 470 -31.36 4.43 -3.70
CA SER A 470 -30.24 4.11 -2.81
C SER A 470 -29.98 2.61 -2.64
N ASP A 471 -30.99 1.76 -2.82
CA ASP A 471 -30.88 0.30 -2.74
C ASP A 471 -30.22 -0.33 -3.99
N ALA A 472 -30.05 0.44 -5.08
CA ALA A 472 -29.43 -0.01 -6.32
C ALA A 472 -30.00 -1.34 -6.86
N PHE A 473 -31.30 -1.60 -6.65
CA PHE A 473 -31.97 -2.87 -6.96
C PHE A 473 -31.37 -4.11 -6.28
N GLY A 474 -30.66 -3.92 -5.17
CA GLY A 474 -29.93 -4.97 -4.47
C GLY A 474 -28.67 -5.40 -5.21
N PHE A 475 -28.16 -4.60 -6.17
CA PHE A 475 -26.91 -4.89 -6.84
C PHE A 475 -25.75 -4.87 -5.83
N ASP A 476 -25.20 -6.06 -5.59
CA ASP A 476 -23.99 -6.29 -4.82
C ASP A 476 -22.89 -6.76 -5.77
N PRO A 477 -21.80 -5.99 -5.95
CA PRO A 477 -20.69 -6.39 -6.82
C PRO A 477 -20.01 -7.70 -6.38
N GLN A 478 -20.20 -8.15 -5.13
CA GLN A 478 -19.70 -9.41 -4.59
C GLN A 478 -20.76 -10.52 -4.55
N GLY A 479 -21.99 -10.23 -4.99
CA GLY A 479 -23.08 -11.19 -5.10
C GLY A 479 -22.78 -12.28 -6.13
N SER A 480 -23.53 -13.38 -6.07
CA SER A 480 -23.43 -14.43 -7.10
C SER A 480 -23.69 -13.86 -8.49
N ALA A 481 -23.09 -14.47 -9.53
CA ALA A 481 -23.31 -14.02 -10.92
C ALA A 481 -24.80 -13.93 -11.26
N THR A 482 -25.61 -14.89 -10.79
CA THR A 482 -27.07 -14.89 -10.95
C THR A 482 -27.74 -13.72 -10.23
N ALA A 483 -27.34 -13.38 -9.00
CA ALA A 483 -27.90 -12.26 -8.27
C ALA A 483 -27.53 -10.91 -8.90
N ARG A 484 -26.29 -10.78 -9.40
CA ARG A 484 -25.83 -9.60 -10.15
C ARG A 484 -26.62 -9.44 -11.44
N GLN A 485 -26.78 -10.51 -12.22
CA GLN A 485 -27.57 -10.46 -13.46
C GLN A 485 -29.03 -10.06 -13.19
N ALA A 486 -29.64 -10.60 -12.13
CA ALA A 486 -31.00 -10.26 -11.76
C ALA A 486 -31.15 -8.77 -11.35
N ALA A 487 -30.13 -8.19 -10.71
CA ALA A 487 -30.13 -6.77 -10.38
C ALA A 487 -29.86 -5.89 -11.62
N ILE A 488 -29.01 -6.33 -12.55
CA ILE A 488 -28.76 -5.67 -13.84
C ILE A 488 -30.04 -5.66 -14.70
N GLU A 489 -30.78 -6.76 -14.76
CA GLU A 489 -32.07 -6.79 -15.48
C GLU A 489 -33.06 -5.77 -14.90
N LYS A 490 -33.13 -5.64 -13.58
CA LYS A 490 -33.96 -4.61 -12.94
C LYS A 490 -33.52 -3.19 -13.29
N TRP A 491 -32.23 -2.95 -13.50
CA TRP A 491 -31.74 -1.66 -14.03
C TRP A 491 -32.23 -1.42 -15.46
N HIS A 492 -32.19 -2.43 -16.34
CA HIS A 492 -32.72 -2.33 -17.71
C HIS A 492 -34.25 -2.15 -17.73
N GLU A 493 -35.00 -2.87 -16.90
CA GLU A 493 -36.44 -2.68 -16.71
C GLU A 493 -36.78 -1.27 -16.24
N TRP A 494 -36.05 -0.77 -15.24
CA TRP A 494 -36.21 0.58 -14.75
C TRP A 494 -35.92 1.62 -15.83
N TYR A 495 -34.83 1.46 -16.59
CA TYR A 495 -34.48 2.38 -17.66
C TYR A 495 -35.57 2.43 -18.74
N ARG A 496 -36.07 1.27 -19.20
CA ARG A 496 -37.19 1.17 -20.15
C ARG A 496 -38.46 1.85 -19.62
N ALA A 497 -38.72 1.77 -18.32
CA ALA A 497 -39.90 2.41 -17.72
C ALA A 497 -39.79 3.94 -17.65
N VAL A 498 -38.58 4.50 -17.49
CA VAL A 498 -38.37 5.96 -17.39
C VAL A 498 -38.03 6.62 -18.73
N CYS A 499 -37.56 5.85 -19.71
CA CYS A 499 -37.24 6.31 -21.08
C CYS A 499 -37.89 5.38 -22.12
N PRO A 500 -39.23 5.41 -22.26
CA PRO A 500 -39.97 4.49 -23.14
C PRO A 500 -39.67 4.67 -24.64
N ASP A 501 -39.13 5.82 -25.05
CA ASP A 501 -38.76 6.13 -26.45
C ASP A 501 -37.30 5.76 -26.78
N ALA A 502 -36.49 5.31 -25.81
CA ALA A 502 -35.13 4.85 -26.06
C ALA A 502 -35.18 3.50 -26.78
N GLN A 503 -34.90 3.50 -28.08
CA GLN A 503 -34.92 2.29 -28.91
C GLN A 503 -33.95 1.24 -28.34
N SER A 504 -34.44 0.01 -28.21
CA SER A 504 -33.64 -1.19 -27.97
C SER A 504 -32.67 -1.41 -29.13
N GLU A 505 -31.39 -1.06 -28.92
CA GLU A 505 -30.24 -1.54 -29.69
C GLU A 505 -29.69 -2.85 -29.12
#